data_AF-A0A937NMA4-F1
#
_entry.id   AF-A0A937NMA4-F1
#
_cell.length_a   1.000
_cell.length_b   1.000
_cell.length_c   1.000
_cell.angle_alpha   90.00
_cell.angle_beta   90.00
_cell.angle_gamma   90.00
#
_symmetry.space_group_name_H-M   'P 1'
#
loop_
_entity.id
_entity.type
_entity.pdbx_description
1 polymer ?
#
loop_
_entity_poly.entity_id
_entity_poly.type
_entity_poly.pdbx_seq_one_letter_code
_entity_poly.pdbx_strand_id
1 'polypeptide(L)'
;MRISIISDTHDDAHNLEAALEALRAESVTKILHCGDVCGPGLIQALAGFDVWIAQGNMDRHFGLAQVVEETLGRGWLAWLHRLTVDVLTYRALHPRIRKRVLEEQVVIL
;
A
#
# COMPACT_ATOMS: atom_id res chain seq x y z
N MET A 1 -0.10 13.19 10.98
CA MET A 1 0.34 11.83 10.55
C MET A 1 0.07 11.71 9.06
N ARG A 2 0.90 11.01 8.28
CA ARG A 2 0.70 10.78 6.85
C ARG A 2 0.49 9.29 6.58
N ILE A 3 -0.49 8.97 5.73
CA ILE A 3 -0.80 7.62 5.27
C ILE A 3 -0.69 7.65 3.74
N SER A 4 -0.01 6.67 3.16
CA SER A 4 0.05 6.50 1.71
C SER A 4 -1.01 5.51 1.24
N ILE A 5 -1.51 5.72 0.03
CA ILE A 5 -2.34 4.77 -0.69
C ILE A 5 -1.61 4.42 -1.99
N ILE A 6 -1.37 3.14 -2.23
CA ILE A 6 -0.78 2.61 -3.46
C ILE A 6 -1.64 1.45 -3.98
N SER A 7 -1.46 1.04 -5.23
CA SER A 7 -2.22 -0.03 -5.86
C SER A 7 -1.44 -0.57 -7.05
N ASP A 8 -1.79 -1.77 -7.51
CA ASP A 8 -1.38 -2.28 -8.83
C ASP A 8 0.13 -2.27 -9.04
N THR A 9 0.91 -2.75 -8.08
CA THR A 9 2.36 -2.86 -8.28
C THR A 9 2.71 -3.96 -9.26
N HIS A 10 1.90 -5.02 -9.38
CA HIS A 10 2.05 -6.10 -10.39
C HIS A 10 3.50 -6.59 -10.54
N ASP A 11 4.14 -6.97 -9.44
CA ASP A 11 5.55 -7.44 -9.40
C ASP A 11 6.61 -6.41 -9.86
N ASP A 12 6.24 -5.13 -10.07
CA ASP A 12 7.18 -4.07 -10.47
C ASP A 12 7.98 -3.54 -9.28
N ALA A 13 9.03 -4.28 -8.91
CA ALA A 13 9.92 -3.94 -7.80
C ALA A 13 10.61 -2.58 -7.97
N HIS A 14 10.89 -2.15 -9.21
CA HIS A 14 11.57 -0.88 -9.45
C HIS A 14 10.67 0.31 -9.13
N ASN A 15 9.43 0.28 -9.63
CA ASN A 15 8.45 1.31 -9.33
C ASN A 15 8.04 1.29 -7.85
N LEU A 16 7.90 0.10 -7.24
CA LEU A 16 7.63 0.01 -5.81
C LEU A 16 8.76 0.66 -5.01
N GLU A 17 10.03 0.32 -5.27
CA GLU A 17 11.16 0.90 -4.51
C GLU A 17 11.21 2.43 -4.64
N ALA A 18 11.05 2.96 -5.87
CA ALA A 18 11.01 4.40 -6.09
C ALA A 18 9.85 5.09 -5.33
N ALA A 19 8.69 4.44 -5.25
CA ALA A 19 7.57 4.92 -4.45
C ALA A 19 7.91 4.89 -2.96
N LEU A 20 8.47 3.79 -2.45
CA LEU A 20 8.83 3.65 -1.04
C LEU A 20 9.91 4.66 -0.62
N GLU A 21 10.92 4.94 -1.45
CA GLU A 21 11.90 5.99 -1.19
C GLU A 21 11.24 7.37 -1.03
N ALA A 22 10.31 7.72 -1.94
CA ALA A 22 9.56 8.97 -1.84
C ALA A 22 8.72 9.04 -0.55
N LEU A 23 8.10 7.93 -0.16
CA LEU A 23 7.33 7.84 1.09
C LEU A 23 8.23 8.01 2.32
N ARG A 24 9.42 7.40 2.33
CA ARG A 24 10.42 7.59 3.40
C ARG A 24 10.86 9.05 3.51
N ALA A 25 11.13 9.70 2.37
CA ALA A 25 11.50 11.12 2.35
C ALA A 25 10.38 12.02 2.91
N GLU A 26 9.12 11.62 2.75
CA GLU A 26 7.96 12.29 3.34
C GLU A 26 7.63 11.82 4.78
N SER A 27 8.48 11.00 5.41
CA SER A 27 8.25 10.45 6.76
C SER A 27 6.91 9.72 6.90
N VAL A 28 6.44 9.09 5.83
CA VAL A 28 5.27 8.21 5.85
C VAL A 28 5.68 6.88 6.47
N THR A 29 4.86 6.38 7.39
CA THR A 29 5.08 5.07 8.05
C THR A 29 3.95 4.08 7.80
N LYS A 30 2.80 4.54 7.29
CA LYS A 30 1.62 3.70 7.02
C LYS A 30 1.26 3.67 5.54
N ILE A 31 0.97 2.49 5.01
CA ILE A 31 0.61 2.27 3.61
C ILE A 31 -0.68 1.46 3.54
N LEU A 32 -1.59 1.88 2.67
CA LEU A 32 -2.79 1.14 2.27
C LEU A 32 -2.59 0.71 0.82
N HIS A 33 -2.39 -0.58 0.58
CA HIS A 33 -2.27 -1.14 -0.76
C HIS A 33 -3.62 -1.68 -1.23
N CYS A 34 -4.16 -1.14 -2.32
CA CYS A 34 -5.48 -1.51 -2.86
C CYS A 34 -5.47 -2.80 -3.70
N GLY A 35 -4.51 -3.68 -3.46
CA GLY A 35 -4.37 -4.98 -4.14
C GLY A 35 -3.53 -4.97 -5.40
N ASP A 36 -3.42 -6.17 -5.97
CA ASP A 36 -2.57 -6.49 -7.12
C ASP A 36 -1.10 -6.12 -6.81
N VAL A 37 -0.63 -6.56 -5.64
CA VAL A 37 0.77 -6.46 -5.22
C VAL A 37 1.64 -7.33 -6.14
N CYS A 38 1.20 -8.60 -6.24
CA CYS A 38 1.79 -9.76 -6.88
C CYS A 38 3.21 -10.15 -6.38
N GLY A 39 3.46 -11.46 -6.29
CA GLY A 39 4.69 -12.06 -5.79
C GLY A 39 5.00 -11.87 -4.29
N PRO A 40 5.42 -12.92 -3.57
CA PRO A 40 5.92 -12.78 -2.19
C PRO A 40 7.17 -11.89 -2.07
N GLY A 41 7.93 -11.70 -3.17
CA GLY A 41 9.13 -10.86 -3.19
C GLY A 41 8.83 -9.38 -2.88
N LEU A 42 7.67 -8.87 -3.32
CA LEU A 42 7.29 -7.46 -3.13
C LEU A 42 6.92 -7.18 -1.67
N ILE A 43 6.41 -8.19 -0.95
CA ILE A 43 6.08 -8.08 0.47
C ILE A 43 7.30 -7.74 1.33
N GLN A 44 8.49 -8.25 0.97
CA GLN A 44 9.71 -7.95 1.72
C GLN A 44 10.11 -6.47 1.62
N ALA A 45 9.92 -5.85 0.46
CA ALA A 45 10.18 -4.41 0.30
C ALA A 45 9.28 -3.55 1.20
N LEU A 46 8.09 -4.05 1.54
CA LEU A 46 7.09 -3.38 2.38
C LEU A 46 7.36 -3.49 3.89
N ALA A 47 8.25 -4.38 4.33
CA ALA A 47 8.49 -4.70 5.76
C ALA A 47 8.89 -3.49 6.64
N GLY A 48 9.38 -2.41 6.04
CA GLY A 48 9.73 -1.17 6.74
C GLY A 48 8.57 -0.21 7.00
N PHE A 49 7.34 -0.60 6.66
CA PHE A 49 6.12 0.18 6.81
C PHE A 49 5.04 -0.64 7.53
N ASP A 50 4.06 0.07 8.06
CA ASP A 50 2.82 -0.51 8.59
C ASP A 50 1.80 -0.59 7.44
N VAL A 51 1.60 -1.79 6.89
CA VAL A 51 0.97 -1.97 5.57
C VAL A 51 -0.29 -2.82 5.65
N TRP A 52 -1.43 -2.24 5.25
CA TRP A 52 -2.67 -2.97 4.99
C TRP A 52 -2.79 -3.23 3.50
N ILE A 53 -3.18 -4.45 3.13
CA ILE A 53 -3.35 -4.88 1.75
C ILE A 53 -4.78 -5.38 1.57
N ALA A 54 -5.54 -4.69 0.72
CA ALA A 54 -6.77 -5.24 0.14
C ALA A 54 -6.35 -6.27 -0.92
N GLN A 55 -6.80 -7.52 -0.85
CA GLN A 55 -6.38 -8.56 -1.78
C GLN A 55 -6.99 -8.31 -3.17
N GLY A 56 -6.14 -8.08 -4.16
CA GLY A 56 -6.54 -7.89 -5.54
C GLY A 56 -6.76 -9.20 -6.27
N ASN A 57 -7.38 -9.15 -7.45
CA ASN A 57 -7.67 -10.35 -8.23
C ASN A 57 -6.42 -11.02 -8.81
N MET A 58 -5.27 -10.35 -8.84
CA MET A 58 -3.99 -10.90 -9.30
C MET A 58 -3.11 -11.45 -8.16
N ASP A 59 -3.47 -11.22 -6.89
CA ASP A 59 -2.77 -11.68 -5.70
C ASP A 59 -2.99 -13.19 -5.42
N ARG A 60 -2.62 -14.01 -6.40
CA ARG A 60 -2.86 -15.48 -6.45
C ARG A 60 -1.62 -16.31 -6.20
N HIS A 61 -0.47 -15.68 -5.96
CA HIS A 61 0.78 -16.41 -5.76
C HIS A 61 0.70 -17.34 -4.56
N PHE A 62 1.14 -18.57 -4.76
CA PHE A 62 1.24 -19.54 -3.67
C PHE A 62 2.17 -18.99 -2.57
N GLY A 63 1.72 -19.07 -1.32
CA GLY A 63 2.49 -18.57 -0.16
C GLY A 63 2.42 -17.06 0.07
N LEU A 64 1.73 -16.27 -0.77
CA LEU A 64 1.62 -14.82 -0.57
C LEU A 64 1.04 -14.47 0.81
N ALA A 65 -0.09 -15.09 1.18
CA ALA A 65 -0.72 -14.86 2.47
C ALA A 65 0.20 -15.21 3.66
N GLN A 66 0.97 -16.29 3.53
CA GLN A 66 1.93 -16.70 4.55
C GLN A 66 3.05 -15.66 4.70
N VAL A 67 3.65 -15.21 3.58
CA VAL A 67 4.71 -14.21 3.62
C VAL A 67 4.21 -12.87 4.14
N VAL A 68 2.97 -12.47 3.82
CA VAL A 68 2.34 -11.30 4.45
C VAL A 68 2.23 -11.49 5.96
N GLU A 69 1.75 -12.64 6.41
CA GLU A 69 1.61 -12.92 7.84
C GLU A 69 2.94 -12.88 8.58
N GLU A 70 3.99 -13.45 8.00
CA GLU A 70 5.33 -13.52 8.58
C GLU A 70 6.06 -12.18 8.56
N THR A 71 5.83 -11.36 7.52
CA THR A 71 6.57 -10.12 7.29
C THR A 71 5.87 -8.90 7.87
N LEU A 72 4.55 -8.80 7.67
CA LEU A 72 3.73 -7.65 8.05
C LEU A 72 2.86 -7.95 9.28
N GLY A 73 2.45 -9.21 9.46
CA GLY A 73 1.66 -9.70 10.60
C GLY A 73 0.31 -10.30 10.21
N ARG A 74 -0.43 -10.80 11.21
CA ARG A 74 -1.78 -11.34 10.99
C ARG A 74 -2.80 -10.25 10.68
N GLY A 75 -3.65 -10.51 9.69
CA GLY A 75 -4.80 -9.67 9.35
C GLY A 75 -4.49 -8.51 8.39
N TRP A 76 -3.25 -8.40 7.90
CA TRP A 76 -2.86 -7.32 6.99
C TRP A 76 -3.17 -7.61 5.52
N LEU A 77 -3.46 -8.85 5.14
CA LEU A 77 -4.06 -9.21 3.86
C LEU A 77 -5.53 -9.60 4.07
N ALA A 78 -6.44 -8.87 3.45
CA ALA A 78 -7.88 -9.15 3.50
C ALA A 78 -8.57 -8.66 2.23
N TRP A 79 -9.75 -9.19 1.90
CA TRP A 79 -10.54 -8.70 0.76
C TRP A 79 -11.02 -7.25 0.91
N LEU A 80 -11.20 -6.78 2.15
CA LEU A 80 -11.76 -5.49 2.50
C LEU A 80 -11.17 -5.06 3.84
N HIS A 81 -10.70 -3.82 3.90
CA HIS A 81 -10.31 -3.16 5.16
C HIS A 81 -11.24 -1.99 5.40
N ARG A 82 -11.69 -1.79 6.65
CA ARG A 82 -12.44 -0.60 7.03
C ARG A 82 -11.63 0.22 8.01
N LEU A 83 -11.20 1.39 7.57
CA LEU A 83 -10.38 2.32 8.36
C LEU A 83 -11.14 3.64 8.53
N THR A 84 -11.00 4.25 9.70
CA THR A 84 -11.44 5.63 9.94
C THR A 84 -10.20 6.48 10.18
N VAL A 85 -10.02 7.51 9.35
CA VAL A 85 -8.84 8.37 9.38
C VAL A 85 -9.26 9.83 9.31
N ASP A 86 -8.71 10.65 10.21
CA ASP A 86 -8.89 12.09 10.17
C ASP A 86 -7.90 12.69 9.17
N VAL A 87 -8.40 13.03 7.98
CA VAL A 87 -7.59 13.57 6.89
C VAL A 87 -7.56 15.09 6.96
N LEU A 88 -6.40 15.65 7.26
CA LEU A 88 -6.17 17.11 7.21
C LEU A 88 -5.67 17.58 5.83
N THR A 89 -5.06 16.69 5.04
CA THR A 89 -4.54 16.99 3.69
C THR A 89 -4.25 15.67 2.96
N TYR A 90 -4.50 15.58 1.65
CA TYR A 90 -4.10 14.44 0.82
C TYR A 90 -3.33 14.87 -0.44
N ARG A 91 -2.56 13.94 -1.01
CA ARG A 91 -1.85 14.08 -2.28
C ARG A 91 -1.97 12.76 -3.04
N ALA A 92 -2.33 12.82 -4.32
CA ALA A 92 -2.35 11.65 -5.19
C ALA A 92 -1.18 11.76 -6.18
N LEU A 93 -0.33 10.73 -6.19
CA LEU A 93 0.71 10.56 -7.19
C LEU A 93 0.40 9.29 -7.97
N HIS A 94 0.11 9.46 -9.26
CA HIS A 94 0.15 8.38 -10.23
C HIS A 94 1.40 8.61 -11.10
N PRO A 95 2.14 7.57 -11.57
CA PRO A 95 3.40 7.73 -12.31
C PRO A 95 3.33 8.64 -13.55
N ARG A 96 2.12 8.98 -14.00
CA ARG A 96 1.88 9.87 -15.15
C ARG A 96 1.23 11.23 -14.84
N ILE A 97 0.79 11.52 -13.61
CA ILE A 97 0.08 12.78 -13.28
C ILE A 97 0.31 13.18 -11.82
N ARG A 98 0.77 14.42 -11.59
CA ARG A 98 0.73 15.08 -10.28
C ARG A 98 -0.50 15.99 -10.21
N LYS A 99 -1.49 15.68 -9.37
CA LYS A 99 -2.58 16.60 -9.02
C LYS A 99 -2.70 16.71 -7.50
N ARG A 100 -2.93 17.92 -7.03
CA ARG A 100 -3.19 18.26 -5.62
C ARG A 100 -4.68 18.56 -5.49
N VAL A 101 -5.37 17.89 -4.59
CA VAL A 101 -6.78 18.13 -4.26
C VAL A 101 -6.89 18.19 -2.74
N LEU A 102 -7.79 19.02 -2.20
CA LEU A 102 -7.91 19.29 -0.76
C LEU A 102 -9.26 18.75 -0.24
N GLU A 103 -9.19 18.12 0.93
CA GLU A 103 -10.29 17.73 1.86
C GLU A 103 -11.31 16.68 1.39
N GLU A 104 -11.13 15.41 1.81
CA GLU A 104 -12.20 14.39 1.86
C GLU A 104 -11.88 13.34 2.96
N GLN A 105 -12.92 12.71 3.53
CA GLN A 105 -12.78 11.45 4.26
C GLN A 105 -12.58 10.31 3.27
N VAL A 106 -11.51 9.53 3.42
CA VAL A 106 -11.25 8.38 2.54
C VAL A 106 -11.71 7.11 3.24
N VAL A 107 -12.80 6.53 2.74
CA VAL A 107 -13.15 5.13 3.01
C VAL A 107 -12.49 4.30 1.92
N ILE A 108 -11.45 3.55 2.27
CA ILE A 108 -10.95 2.50 1.38
C ILE A 108 -11.83 1.28 1.66
N LEU A 109 -12.47 0.78 0.60
CA LEU A 109 -13.24 -0.47 0.59
C LEU A 109 -12.32 -1.55 0.01
#